data_AF-A0A0P7L6Q3-F1
#
_entry.id   AF-A0A0P7L6Q3-F1
#
_cell.length_a   1.000
_cell.length_b   1.000
_cell.length_c   1.000
_cell.angle_alpha   90.00
_cell.angle_beta   90.00
_cell.angle_gamma   90.00
#
_symmetry.space_group_name_H-M   'P 1'
#
loop_
_entity.id
_entity.type
_entity.pdbx_description
1 polymer ?
#
loop_
_entity_poly.entity_id
_entity_poly.type
_entity_poly.pdbx_seq_one_letter_code
_entity_poly.pdbx_strand_id
1 'polypeptide(L)'
;MSNLYTIQKRFDTVQNYSNHEELLIHILQVYLDSFPIKDAYLLRYSPIGFVAEGILFLNGEGGSHIGEIREEIRSFPIIYSAIVEKKAKFCTGMDYLKNISIKYSIPSQNNAFLIVPIFIGQYVFGYICSTQIEIDIKITEKLLDDFTAFGNVIGQLIIQARDQKKECILSKRELEVMRQVALGDSTKEMADFMNLSELTVNQYVKSAIKKLHAKNRTHAISILYQEGVIQ
;
A
#
# COMPACT_ATOMS: atom_id res chain seq x y z
N MET A 1 -2.96 10.10 27.27
CA MET A 1 -2.75 10.25 25.81
C MET A 1 -3.21 8.97 25.16
N SER A 2 -4.01 9.02 24.09
CA SER A 2 -4.49 7.80 23.43
C SER A 2 -3.32 7.07 22.77
N ASN A 3 -3.31 5.73 22.81
CA ASN A 3 -2.29 4.88 22.20
C ASN A 3 -2.04 5.27 20.72
N LEU A 4 -3.12 5.61 20.01
CA LEU A 4 -3.10 6.07 18.62
C LEU A 4 -2.28 7.36 18.39
N TYR A 5 -2.33 8.33 19.32
CA TYR A 5 -1.54 9.57 19.21
C TYR A 5 -0.04 9.27 19.34
N THR A 6 0.33 8.35 20.23
CA THR A 6 1.72 7.90 20.38
C THR A 6 2.20 7.17 19.13
N ILE A 7 1.36 6.30 18.54
CA ILE A 7 1.67 5.59 17.30
C ILE A 7 1.85 6.56 16.13
N GLN A 8 0.94 7.52 15.95
CA GLN A 8 1.03 8.52 14.88
C GLN A 8 2.36 9.29 14.94
N LYS A 9 2.81 9.67 16.15
CA LYS A 9 4.11 10.32 16.35
C LYS A 9 5.31 9.51 15.88
N ARG A 10 5.22 8.16 15.92
CA ARG A 10 6.29 7.28 15.41
C ARG A 10 6.38 7.28 13.88
N PHE A 11 5.44 7.96 13.22
CA PHE A 11 5.40 8.18 11.78
C PHE A 11 5.54 9.68 11.40
N ASP A 12 5.74 10.60 12.36
CA ASP A 12 5.96 12.02 12.04
C ASP A 12 7.26 12.25 11.22
N THR A 13 8.16 11.26 11.21
CA THR A 13 9.40 11.23 10.42
C THR A 13 9.26 10.54 9.05
N VAL A 14 8.04 10.36 8.52
CA VAL A 14 7.82 9.72 7.20
C VAL A 14 8.62 10.37 6.06
N GLN A 15 8.99 11.65 6.21
CA GLN A 15 9.88 12.38 5.31
C GLN A 15 11.32 11.83 5.22
N ASN A 16 11.72 10.95 6.14
CA ASN A 16 13.07 10.40 6.20
C ASN A 16 13.23 9.02 5.53
N TYR A 17 12.14 8.41 5.02
CA TYR A 17 12.27 7.11 4.35
C TYR A 17 12.75 7.30 2.90
N SER A 18 13.89 6.69 2.58
CA SER A 18 14.61 6.84 1.33
C SER A 18 13.89 6.16 0.16
N ASN A 19 13.03 5.18 0.45
CA ASN A 19 12.23 4.45 -0.52
C ASN A 19 10.96 3.80 0.11
N HIS A 20 10.07 3.26 -0.73
CA HIS A 20 8.77 2.70 -0.30
C HIS A 20 8.94 1.47 0.60
N GLU A 21 10.02 0.70 0.42
CA GLU A 21 10.27 -0.54 1.13
C GLU A 21 10.68 -0.28 2.59
N GLU A 22 11.58 0.70 2.80
CA GLU A 22 11.95 1.17 4.15
C GLU A 22 10.73 1.61 4.96
N LEU A 23 9.77 2.29 4.32
CA LEU A 23 8.51 2.67 4.96
C LEU A 23 7.71 1.43 5.39
N LEU A 24 7.57 0.42 4.53
CA LEU A 24 6.83 -0.81 4.87
C LEU A 24 7.51 -1.58 6.01
N ILE A 25 8.84 -1.67 6.01
CA ILE A 25 9.60 -2.30 7.10
C ILE A 25 9.35 -1.54 8.41
N HIS A 26 9.46 -0.20 8.40
CA HIS A 26 9.24 0.61 9.60
C HIS A 26 7.80 0.49 10.12
N ILE A 27 6.81 0.41 9.22
CA ILE A 27 5.41 0.16 9.60
C ILE A 27 5.29 -1.15 10.39
N LEU A 28 5.92 -2.23 9.91
CA LEU A 28 5.88 -3.52 10.60
C LEU A 28 6.66 -3.49 11.92
N GLN A 29 7.78 -2.77 12.00
CA GLN A 29 8.51 -2.57 13.26
C GLN A 29 7.66 -1.84 14.31
N VAL A 30 7.03 -0.72 13.92
CA VAL A 30 6.13 0.00 14.82
C VAL A 30 4.95 -0.88 15.24
N TYR A 31 4.41 -1.70 14.34
CA TYR A 31 3.34 -2.64 14.65
C TYR A 31 3.78 -3.68 15.70
N LEU A 32 4.93 -4.33 15.52
CA LEU A 32 5.51 -5.28 16.49
C LEU A 32 5.77 -4.63 17.85
N ASP A 33 6.29 -3.40 17.88
CA ASP A 33 6.60 -2.70 19.13
C ASP A 33 5.37 -2.18 19.87
N SER A 34 4.25 -1.97 19.18
CA SER A 34 3.06 -1.29 19.73
C SER A 34 1.96 -2.25 20.17
N PHE A 35 2.04 -3.51 19.76
CA PHE A 35 1.00 -4.51 19.96
C PHE A 35 1.57 -5.83 20.49
N PRO A 36 0.78 -6.63 21.22
CA PRO A 36 1.24 -7.88 21.83
C PRO A 36 1.32 -9.03 20.81
N ILE A 37 2.06 -8.82 19.73
CA ILE A 37 2.24 -9.73 18.60
C ILE A 37 3.74 -9.94 18.36
N LYS A 38 4.12 -11.12 17.89
CA LYS A 38 5.54 -11.48 17.68
C LYS A 38 5.93 -11.56 16.21
N ASP A 39 4.95 -11.55 15.31
CA ASP A 39 5.15 -11.62 13.87
C ASP A 39 4.12 -10.80 13.10
N ALA A 40 4.51 -10.38 11.90
CA ALA A 40 3.67 -9.62 11.00
C ALA A 40 3.95 -9.99 9.54
N TYR A 41 2.92 -10.46 8.86
CA TYR A 41 2.90 -10.72 7.42
C TYR A 41 2.12 -9.59 6.75
N LEU A 42 2.77 -8.80 5.91
CA LEU A 42 2.14 -7.76 5.12
C LEU A 42 1.74 -8.32 3.76
N LEU A 43 0.45 -8.22 3.44
CA LEU A 43 -0.08 -8.64 2.15
C LEU A 43 -0.81 -7.48 1.48
N ARG A 44 -0.62 -7.33 0.17
CA ARG A 44 -1.43 -6.46 -0.69
C ARG A 44 -2.71 -7.19 -1.06
N TYR A 45 -3.82 -6.46 -1.16
CA TYR A 45 -5.11 -6.99 -1.60
C TYR A 45 -5.59 -6.31 -2.88
N SER A 46 -6.13 -7.10 -3.82
CA SER A 46 -6.78 -6.63 -5.04
C SER A 46 -8.28 -6.97 -5.02
N PRO A 47 -9.18 -5.98 -5.06
CA PRO A 47 -10.63 -6.22 -5.02
C PRO A 47 -11.20 -6.79 -6.31
N ILE A 48 -10.54 -6.58 -7.46
CA ILE A 48 -11.03 -7.07 -8.77
C ILE A 48 -10.95 -8.60 -8.85
N GLY A 49 -9.88 -9.19 -8.30
CA GLY A 49 -9.66 -10.63 -8.30
C GLY A 49 -9.92 -11.33 -6.96
N PHE A 50 -10.18 -10.57 -5.90
CA PHE A 50 -10.16 -11.06 -4.52
C PHE A 50 -8.85 -11.79 -4.18
N VAL A 51 -7.73 -11.30 -4.71
CA VAL A 51 -6.42 -11.92 -4.54
C VAL A 51 -5.60 -11.11 -3.55
N ALA A 52 -4.92 -11.79 -2.63
CA ALA A 52 -3.85 -11.21 -1.85
C ALA A 52 -2.49 -11.75 -2.26
N GLU A 53 -1.49 -10.88 -2.21
CA GLU A 53 -0.10 -11.17 -2.56
C GLU A 53 0.81 -10.72 -1.42
N GLY A 54 1.71 -11.61 -1.00
CA GLY A 54 2.66 -11.31 0.06
C GLY A 54 3.65 -10.22 -0.36
N ILE A 55 4.04 -9.37 0.59
CA ILE A 55 5.07 -8.35 0.39
C ILE A 55 6.26 -8.66 1.31
N LEU A 56 6.04 -8.59 2.62
CA LEU A 56 7.08 -8.70 3.64
C LEU A 56 6.57 -9.50 4.84
N PHE A 57 7.47 -10.27 5.42
CA PHE A 57 7.34 -10.87 6.74
C PHE A 57 8.37 -10.23 7.67
N LEU A 58 7.98 -9.98 8.92
CA LEU A 58 8.87 -9.48 9.97
C LEU A 58 8.52 -10.13 11.32
N ASN A 59 9.54 -10.46 12.11
CA ASN A 59 9.44 -10.87 13.51
C ASN A 59 10.62 -10.28 14.32
N GLY A 60 10.77 -10.70 15.58
CA GLY A 60 11.86 -10.25 16.45
C GLY A 60 13.29 -10.64 16.02
N GLU A 61 13.43 -11.58 15.08
CA GLU A 61 14.74 -12.09 14.61
C GLU A 61 15.16 -11.49 13.26
N GLY A 62 14.22 -10.91 12.51
CA GLY A 62 14.46 -10.34 11.20
C GLY A 62 13.22 -10.41 10.30
N GLY A 63 13.44 -10.34 8.99
CA GLY A 63 12.36 -10.36 8.01
C GLY A 63 12.78 -10.92 6.65
N SER A 64 11.79 -11.15 5.80
CA SER A 64 11.99 -11.66 4.45
C SER A 64 10.93 -11.13 3.50
N HIS A 65 11.23 -11.15 2.20
CA HIS A 65 10.18 -11.04 1.18
C HIS A 65 9.38 -12.34 1.12
N ILE A 66 8.07 -12.19 0.88
CA ILE A 66 7.12 -13.30 0.81
C ILE A 66 6.27 -13.21 -0.47
N GLY A 67 6.87 -12.73 -1.56
CA GLY A 67 6.20 -12.46 -2.83
C GLY A 67 5.66 -13.70 -3.55
N GLU A 68 6.11 -14.88 -3.14
CA GLU A 68 5.58 -16.18 -3.57
C GLU A 68 4.20 -16.50 -3.00
N ILE A 69 3.79 -15.85 -1.91
CA ILE A 69 2.48 -16.05 -1.30
C ILE A 69 1.41 -15.39 -2.15
N ARG A 70 0.44 -16.19 -2.60
CA ARG A 70 -0.72 -15.71 -3.37
C ARG A 70 -1.97 -16.46 -2.94
N GLU A 71 -2.95 -15.73 -2.43
CA GLU A 71 -4.14 -16.30 -1.79
C GLU A 71 -5.44 -15.75 -2.40
N GLU A 72 -6.44 -16.61 -2.55
CA GLU A 72 -7.80 -16.21 -2.94
C GLU A 72 -8.61 -15.94 -1.68
N ILE A 73 -8.92 -14.65 -1.44
CA ILE A 73 -9.42 -14.17 -0.16
C ILE A 73 -10.83 -14.68 0.19
N ARG A 74 -11.69 -14.95 -0.79
CA ARG A 74 -13.04 -15.46 -0.49
C ARG A 74 -13.02 -16.87 0.09
N SER A 75 -11.90 -17.58 -0.08
CA SER A 75 -11.65 -18.89 0.53
C SER A 75 -11.27 -18.80 2.03
N PHE A 76 -11.10 -17.59 2.59
CA PHE A 76 -10.69 -17.35 3.98
C PHE A 76 -11.67 -16.42 4.71
N PRO A 77 -12.71 -16.96 5.38
CA PRO A 77 -13.79 -16.18 6.00
C PRO A 77 -13.34 -15.05 6.94
N ILE A 78 -12.33 -15.28 7.79
CA ILE A 78 -11.84 -14.25 8.70
C ILE A 78 -11.15 -13.09 7.97
N ILE A 79 -10.37 -13.39 6.93
CA ILE A 79 -9.69 -12.37 6.13
C ILE A 79 -10.72 -11.58 5.33
N TYR A 80 -11.65 -12.27 4.69
CA TYR A 80 -12.73 -11.66 3.93
C TYR A 80 -13.58 -10.73 4.80
N SER A 81 -14.02 -11.18 5.97
CA SER A 81 -14.81 -10.34 6.89
C SER A 81 -14.02 -9.14 7.42
N ALA A 82 -12.74 -9.30 7.75
CA ALA A 82 -11.88 -8.18 8.16
C ALA A 82 -11.80 -7.10 7.07
N ILE A 83 -11.67 -7.50 5.80
CA ILE A 83 -11.61 -6.61 4.64
C ILE A 83 -12.96 -5.93 4.40
N VAL A 84 -14.07 -6.69 4.35
CA VAL A 84 -15.40 -6.15 4.05
C VAL A 84 -15.87 -5.19 5.14
N GLU A 85 -15.67 -5.56 6.41
CA GLU A 85 -16.09 -4.75 7.55
C GLU A 85 -15.10 -3.63 7.89
N LYS A 86 -13.87 -3.69 7.35
CA LYS A 86 -12.75 -2.80 7.69
C LYS A 86 -12.50 -2.76 9.20
N LYS A 87 -12.55 -3.94 9.82
CA LYS A 87 -12.31 -4.14 11.24
C LYS A 87 -11.29 -5.24 11.43
N ALA A 88 -10.39 -5.06 12.39
CA ALA A 88 -9.49 -6.11 12.80
C ALA A 88 -10.29 -7.30 13.33
N LYS A 89 -9.86 -8.51 12.99
CA LYS A 89 -10.52 -9.76 13.40
C LYS A 89 -9.50 -10.70 13.99
N PHE A 90 -9.90 -11.41 15.04
CA PHE A 90 -9.06 -12.40 15.71
C PHE A 90 -9.81 -13.73 15.83
N CYS A 91 -9.14 -14.84 15.55
CA CYS A 91 -9.61 -16.18 15.87
C CYS A 91 -8.49 -17.02 16.47
N THR A 92 -8.86 -17.97 17.33
CA THR A 92 -7.93 -18.94 17.90
C THR A 92 -8.59 -20.30 18.16
N GLY A 93 -7.79 -21.34 18.40
CA GLY A 93 -8.26 -22.66 18.80
C GLY A 93 -9.19 -23.31 17.76
N MET A 94 -10.39 -23.69 18.17
CA MET A 94 -11.36 -24.32 17.25
C MET A 94 -11.93 -23.35 16.23
N ASP A 95 -12.03 -22.06 16.54
CA ASP A 95 -12.54 -21.07 15.59
C ASP A 95 -11.52 -20.76 14.51
N TYR A 96 -10.22 -20.91 14.78
CA TYR A 96 -9.17 -20.88 13.75
C TYR A 96 -9.45 -21.93 12.66
N LEU A 97 -9.70 -23.19 13.04
CA LEU A 97 -9.94 -24.28 12.08
C LEU A 97 -11.17 -24.06 11.19
N LYS A 98 -12.18 -23.33 11.66
CA LYS A 98 -13.39 -23.00 10.88
C LYS A 98 -13.15 -21.87 9.88
N ASN A 99 -12.16 -21.03 10.13
CA ASN A 99 -11.97 -19.77 9.41
C ASN A 99 -10.84 -19.84 8.37
N ILE A 100 -10.15 -20.98 8.25
CA ILE A 100 -8.93 -21.11 7.46
C ILE A 100 -9.03 -22.33 6.56
N SER A 101 -8.60 -22.15 5.31
CA SER A 101 -8.51 -23.23 4.34
C SER A 101 -7.24 -24.06 4.57
N ILE A 102 -7.32 -25.36 4.30
CA ILE A 102 -6.18 -26.30 4.32
C ILE A 102 -5.02 -25.82 3.42
N LYS A 103 -5.30 -24.97 2.43
CA LYS A 103 -4.33 -24.43 1.48
C LYS A 103 -3.58 -23.18 1.97
N TYR A 104 -3.81 -22.72 3.20
CA TYR A 104 -3.21 -21.47 3.65
C TYR A 104 -1.69 -21.59 3.75
N SER A 105 -0.98 -20.74 3.00
CA SER A 105 0.47 -20.82 2.88
C SER A 105 1.22 -20.26 4.09
N ILE A 106 0.55 -19.50 4.96
CA ILE A 106 1.14 -18.94 6.18
C ILE A 106 0.89 -19.90 7.36
N PRO A 107 1.92 -20.57 7.89
CA PRO A 107 1.76 -21.50 9.00
C PRO A 107 1.44 -20.74 10.30
N SER A 108 0.46 -21.21 11.06
CA SER A 108 0.22 -20.72 12.43
C SER A 108 0.91 -21.65 13.43
N GLN A 109 1.64 -21.09 14.39
CA GLN A 109 2.27 -21.88 15.44
C GLN A 109 1.31 -22.24 16.58
N ASN A 110 0.27 -21.43 16.82
CA ASN A 110 -0.65 -21.58 17.96
C ASN A 110 -2.14 -21.59 17.56
N ASN A 111 -2.45 -21.96 16.30
CA ASN A 111 -3.81 -21.91 15.76
C ASN A 111 -4.49 -20.57 16.07
N ALA A 112 -3.78 -19.48 15.78
CA ALA A 112 -4.23 -18.12 16.02
C ALA A 112 -4.00 -17.27 14.78
N PHE A 113 -4.99 -16.45 14.40
CA PHE A 113 -4.83 -15.39 13.42
C PHE A 113 -5.45 -14.11 13.89
N LEU A 114 -4.68 -13.04 13.77
CA LEU A 114 -5.13 -11.67 13.85
C LEU A 114 -4.95 -11.03 12.48
N ILE A 115 -6.05 -10.51 11.93
CA ILE A 115 -6.06 -9.82 10.64
C ILE A 115 -6.36 -8.35 10.90
N VAL A 116 -5.47 -7.47 10.42
CA VAL A 116 -5.61 -6.02 10.51
C VAL A 116 -5.72 -5.44 9.10
N PRO A 117 -6.90 -4.98 8.66
CA PRO A 117 -7.07 -4.41 7.32
C PRO A 117 -6.36 -3.06 7.23
N ILE A 118 -5.70 -2.79 6.10
CA ILE A 118 -5.10 -1.48 5.78
C ILE A 118 -6.02 -0.76 4.80
N PHE A 119 -6.59 0.38 5.19
CA PHE A 119 -7.68 0.99 4.43
C PHE A 119 -7.76 2.52 4.57
N ILE A 120 -8.37 3.17 3.58
CA ILE A 120 -8.83 4.56 3.64
C ILE A 120 -10.27 4.62 3.15
N GLY A 121 -11.16 5.18 3.97
CA GLY A 121 -12.57 5.33 3.61
C GLY A 121 -13.21 3.99 3.26
N GLN A 122 -13.48 3.78 1.97
CA GLN A 122 -14.06 2.54 1.44
C GLN A 122 -13.04 1.59 0.82
N TYR A 123 -11.80 2.02 0.62
CA TYR A 123 -10.78 1.26 -0.10
C TYR A 123 -9.86 0.52 0.85
N VAL A 124 -9.66 -0.78 0.62
CA VAL A 124 -8.72 -1.63 1.35
C VAL A 124 -7.55 -1.97 0.43
N PHE A 125 -6.33 -1.66 0.85
CA PHE A 125 -5.11 -1.86 0.06
C PHE A 125 -4.45 -3.22 0.31
N GLY A 126 -4.75 -3.81 1.47
CA GLY A 126 -4.03 -4.96 2.00
C GLY A 126 -4.41 -5.21 3.44
N TYR A 127 -3.67 -6.08 4.09
CA TYR A 127 -3.82 -6.37 5.51
C TYR A 127 -2.48 -6.83 6.09
N ILE A 128 -2.36 -6.68 7.40
CA ILE A 128 -1.34 -7.34 8.20
C ILE A 128 -1.97 -8.59 8.81
N CYS A 129 -1.29 -9.72 8.72
CA CYS A 129 -1.65 -10.96 9.40
C CYS A 129 -0.59 -11.25 10.47
N SER A 130 -1.03 -11.54 11.70
CA SER A 130 -0.17 -12.04 12.77
C SER A 130 -0.64 -13.42 13.20
N THR A 131 0.32 -14.31 13.44
CA THR A 131 0.09 -15.71 13.79
C THR A 131 0.59 -16.06 15.19
N GLN A 132 1.46 -15.22 15.74
CA GLN A 132 2.03 -15.34 17.06
C GLN A 132 1.66 -14.15 17.93
N ILE A 133 1.02 -14.45 19.05
CA ILE A 133 0.58 -13.49 20.06
C ILE A 133 1.40 -13.75 21.32
N GLU A 134 1.66 -12.70 22.09
CA GLU A 134 2.29 -12.85 23.40
C GLU A 134 1.48 -13.77 24.32
N ILE A 135 2.19 -14.56 25.12
CA ILE A 135 1.58 -15.54 26.03
C ILE A 135 0.79 -14.79 27.10
N ASP A 136 -0.34 -15.36 27.53
CA ASP A 136 -1.24 -14.80 28.56
C ASP A 136 -1.92 -13.48 28.22
N ILE A 137 -1.77 -12.98 26.98
CA ILE A 137 -2.51 -11.81 26.51
C ILE A 137 -3.86 -12.22 25.93
N LYS A 138 -4.93 -11.63 26.46
CA LYS A 138 -6.27 -11.74 25.89
C LYS A 138 -6.50 -10.62 24.88
N ILE A 139 -6.80 -10.99 23.64
CA ILE A 139 -7.28 -10.04 22.62
C ILE A 139 -8.70 -9.59 22.99
N THR A 140 -8.84 -8.31 23.35
CA THR A 140 -10.13 -7.69 23.72
C THR A 140 -10.68 -6.87 22.56
N GLU A 141 -11.98 -6.56 22.58
CA GLU A 141 -12.61 -5.67 21.57
C GLU A 141 -11.89 -4.32 21.47
N LYS A 142 -11.52 -3.73 22.61
CA LYS A 142 -10.75 -2.47 22.62
C LYS A 142 -9.40 -2.61 21.90
N LEU A 143 -8.72 -3.73 22.07
CA LEU A 143 -7.45 -3.98 21.38
C LEU A 143 -7.68 -4.18 19.87
N LEU A 144 -8.77 -4.84 19.47
CA LEU A 144 -9.18 -4.93 18.06
C LEU A 144 -9.53 -3.57 17.45
N ASP A 145 -10.15 -2.67 18.21
CA ASP A 145 -10.39 -1.29 17.79
C ASP A 145 -9.06 -0.54 17.60
N ASP A 146 -8.10 -0.71 18.51
CA ASP A 146 -6.76 -0.12 18.38
C ASP A 146 -6.01 -0.66 17.14
N PHE A 147 -6.09 -1.96 16.87
CA PHE A 147 -5.57 -2.57 15.63
C PHE A 147 -6.26 -1.99 14.38
N THR A 148 -7.59 -1.85 14.42
CA THR A 148 -8.36 -1.28 13.31
C THR A 148 -7.93 0.16 13.03
N ALA A 149 -7.75 0.96 14.08
CA ALA A 149 -7.29 2.33 13.97
C ALA A 149 -5.87 2.41 13.41
N PHE A 150 -4.98 1.49 13.81
CA PHE A 150 -3.64 1.36 13.22
C PHE A 150 -3.71 1.16 11.71
N GLY A 151 -4.50 0.18 11.26
CA GLY A 151 -4.68 -0.10 9.83
C GLY A 151 -5.18 1.10 9.02
N ASN A 152 -6.04 1.93 9.61
CA ASN A 152 -6.48 3.18 8.98
C ASN A 152 -5.37 4.23 8.88
N VAL A 153 -4.59 4.43 9.95
CA VAL A 153 -3.44 5.36 9.95
C VAL A 153 -2.42 4.93 8.90
N ILE A 154 -2.08 3.64 8.83
CA ILE A 154 -1.16 3.13 7.81
C ILE A 154 -1.70 3.34 6.40
N GLY A 155 -3.00 3.13 6.19
CA GLY A 155 -3.64 3.43 4.91
C GLY A 155 -3.37 4.86 4.47
N GLN A 156 -3.62 5.84 5.35
CA GLN A 156 -3.38 7.27 5.09
C GLN A 156 -1.90 7.55 4.77
N LEU A 157 -0.97 6.97 5.54
CA LEU A 157 0.46 7.14 5.34
C LEU A 157 0.95 6.62 3.99
N ILE A 158 0.46 5.46 3.55
CA ILE A 158 0.84 4.88 2.25
C ILE A 158 0.41 5.78 1.09
N ILE A 159 -0.78 6.39 1.18
CA ILE A 159 -1.23 7.35 0.15
C ILE A 159 -0.43 8.65 0.21
N GLN A 160 -0.20 9.21 1.40
CA GLN A 160 0.63 10.40 1.55
C GLN A 160 2.04 10.19 0.99
N ALA A 161 2.67 9.04 1.26
CA ALA A 161 3.98 8.71 0.72
C ALA A 161 3.95 8.56 -0.82
N ARG A 162 2.87 8.03 -1.40
CA ARG A 162 2.70 7.98 -2.87
C ARG A 162 2.51 9.37 -3.48
N ASP A 163 1.71 10.22 -2.85
CA ASP A 163 1.45 11.58 -3.33
C ASP A 163 2.65 12.50 -3.13
N GLN A 164 3.49 12.26 -2.13
CA GLN A 164 4.77 12.96 -1.93
C GLN A 164 5.85 12.45 -2.90
N LYS A 165 5.87 11.15 -3.22
CA LYS A 165 6.73 10.61 -4.29
C LYS A 165 6.26 11.01 -5.70
N LYS A 166 5.04 11.57 -5.82
CA LYS A 166 4.70 12.48 -6.92
C LYS A 166 5.30 13.88 -6.69
N GLU A 167 6.59 13.95 -6.42
CA GLU A 167 7.37 14.96 -7.13
C GLU A 167 7.27 14.58 -8.60
N CYS A 168 6.24 15.11 -9.26
CA CYS A 168 6.12 14.94 -10.69
C CYS A 168 7.42 15.53 -11.26
N ILE A 169 8.30 14.64 -11.75
CA ILE A 169 9.51 14.99 -12.50
C ILE A 169 9.17 16.09 -13.51
N LEU A 170 7.94 16.06 -14.01
CA LEU A 170 7.31 17.08 -14.83
C LEU A 170 6.58 18.13 -13.99
N SER A 171 6.81 19.41 -14.30
CA SER A 171 5.92 20.50 -13.89
C SER A 171 4.49 20.26 -14.40
N LYS A 172 3.52 20.97 -13.81
CA LYS A 172 2.10 20.88 -14.21
C LYS A 172 1.90 21.06 -15.72
N ARG A 173 2.60 22.00 -16.34
CA ARG A 173 2.51 22.28 -17.79
C ARG A 173 3.13 21.17 -18.64
N GLU A 174 4.28 20.64 -18.22
CA GLU A 174 4.91 19.50 -18.91
C GLU A 174 4.00 18.26 -18.84
N LEU A 175 3.41 17.97 -17.69
CA LEU A 175 2.48 16.86 -17.54
C LEU A 175 1.21 17.05 -18.38
N GLU A 176 0.64 18.25 -18.39
CA GLU A 176 -0.54 18.60 -19.18
C GLU A 176 -0.30 18.37 -20.68
N VAL A 177 0.84 18.84 -21.20
CA VAL A 177 1.24 18.60 -22.60
C VAL A 177 1.44 17.10 -22.86
N MET A 178 2.15 16.38 -21.98
CA MET A 178 2.39 14.95 -22.18
C MET A 178 1.11 14.10 -22.14
N ARG A 179 0.05 14.55 -21.46
CA ARG A 179 -1.28 13.90 -21.51
C ARG A 179 -1.93 14.03 -22.88
N GLN A 180 -1.91 15.21 -23.48
CA GLN A 180 -2.46 15.40 -24.83
C GLN A 180 -1.65 14.61 -25.87
N VAL A 181 -0.32 14.55 -25.72
CA VAL A 181 0.53 13.67 -26.53
C VAL A 181 0.11 12.20 -26.41
N ALA A 182 -0.29 11.74 -25.23
CA ALA A 182 -0.78 10.38 -25.01
C ALA A 182 -2.10 10.10 -25.74
N LEU A 183 -2.98 11.12 -25.85
CA LEU A 183 -4.24 11.04 -26.59
C LEU A 183 -4.06 11.06 -28.12
N GLY A 184 -2.85 11.40 -28.59
CA GLY A 184 -2.50 11.42 -30.01
C GLY A 184 -2.58 12.80 -30.67
N ASP A 185 -2.80 13.86 -29.88
CA ASP A 185 -2.94 15.21 -30.38
C ASP A 185 -1.64 15.70 -31.05
N SER A 186 -1.81 16.43 -32.15
CA SER A 186 -0.74 17.15 -32.82
C SER A 186 -0.30 18.37 -32.01
N THR A 187 0.91 18.87 -32.25
CA THR A 187 1.43 20.08 -31.60
C THR A 187 0.51 21.28 -31.80
N LYS A 188 -0.14 21.36 -32.97
CA LYS A 188 -1.09 22.42 -33.29
C LYS A 188 -2.38 22.30 -32.47
N GLU A 189 -2.98 21.12 -32.40
CA GLU A 189 -4.18 20.87 -31.59
C GLU A 189 -3.93 21.17 -30.10
N MET A 190 -2.78 20.75 -29.59
CA MET A 190 -2.36 21.07 -28.22
C MET A 190 -2.17 22.57 -28.00
N ALA A 191 -1.55 23.28 -28.96
CA ALA A 191 -1.33 24.71 -28.87
C ALA A 191 -2.66 25.48 -28.81
N ASP A 192 -3.60 25.12 -29.68
CA ASP A 192 -4.94 25.70 -29.73
C ASP A 192 -5.74 25.39 -28.44
N PHE A 193 -5.72 24.13 -28.00
CA PHE A 193 -6.42 23.70 -26.78
C PHE A 193 -5.90 24.38 -25.51
N MET A 194 -4.58 24.56 -25.41
CA MET A 194 -3.92 25.08 -24.21
C MET A 194 -3.72 26.60 -24.24
N ASN A 195 -4.13 27.27 -25.33
CA ASN A 195 -3.87 28.70 -25.60
C ASN A 195 -2.37 29.05 -25.48
N LEU A 196 -1.53 28.26 -26.14
CA LEU A 196 -0.07 28.39 -26.18
C LEU A 196 0.43 28.48 -27.63
N SER A 197 1.67 28.90 -27.83
CA SER A 197 2.31 28.76 -29.15
C SER A 197 2.80 27.32 -29.37
N GLU A 198 2.81 26.84 -30.62
CA GLU A 198 3.41 25.54 -30.96
C GLU A 198 4.88 25.42 -30.50
N LEU A 199 5.61 26.54 -30.50
CA LEU A 199 6.98 26.61 -29.99
C LEU A 199 7.02 26.30 -28.48
N THR A 200 6.10 26.88 -27.71
CA THR A 200 5.99 26.67 -26.25
C THR A 200 5.60 25.23 -25.93
N VAL A 201 4.66 24.64 -26.67
CA VAL A 201 4.30 23.22 -26.54
C VAL A 201 5.52 22.33 -26.80
N ASN A 202 6.25 22.58 -27.90
CA ASN A 202 7.47 21.84 -28.22
C ASN A 202 8.57 21.98 -27.15
N GLN A 203 8.68 23.15 -26.50
CA GLN A 203 9.60 23.34 -25.38
C GLN A 203 9.21 22.49 -24.17
N TYR A 204 7.92 22.44 -23.81
CA TYR A 204 7.44 21.57 -22.73
C TYR A 204 7.67 20.08 -23.05
N VAL A 205 7.39 19.63 -24.28
CA VAL A 205 7.68 18.24 -24.69
C VAL A 205 9.17 17.93 -24.57
N LYS A 206 10.05 18.79 -25.08
CA LYS A 206 11.51 18.60 -25.01
C LYS A 206 12.00 18.56 -23.56
N SER A 207 11.51 19.47 -22.73
CA SER A 207 11.85 19.51 -21.31
C SER A 207 11.40 18.23 -20.61
N ALA A 208 10.18 17.77 -20.87
CA ALA A 208 9.65 16.53 -20.31
C ALA A 208 10.46 15.30 -20.72
N ILE A 209 10.78 15.16 -22.01
CA ILE A 209 11.64 14.06 -22.52
C ILE A 209 12.99 14.07 -21.79
N LYS A 210 13.60 15.24 -21.62
CA LYS A 210 14.89 15.38 -20.94
C LYS A 210 14.81 14.96 -19.47
N LYS A 211 13.79 15.42 -18.74
CA LYS A 211 13.62 15.11 -17.32
C LYS A 211 13.27 13.64 -17.08
N LEU A 212 12.56 13.01 -18.01
CA LEU A 212 12.25 11.57 -17.98
C LEU A 212 13.41 10.69 -18.46
N HIS A 213 14.54 11.27 -18.85
CA HIS A 213 15.66 10.55 -19.49
C HIS A 213 15.21 9.70 -20.70
N ALA A 214 14.16 10.15 -21.39
CA ALA A 214 13.58 9.46 -22.51
C ALA A 214 14.35 9.75 -23.80
N LYS A 215 14.27 8.83 -24.76
CA LYS A 215 14.97 8.94 -26.06
C LYS A 215 14.17 9.76 -27.07
N ASN A 216 12.85 9.73 -26.95
CA ASN A 216 11.91 10.41 -27.82
C ASN A 216 10.55 10.52 -27.10
N ARG A 217 9.60 11.22 -27.74
CA ARG A 217 8.26 11.44 -27.18
C ARG A 217 7.53 10.13 -26.83
N THR A 218 7.64 9.10 -27.67
CA THR A 218 6.97 7.82 -27.45
C THR A 218 7.56 7.08 -26.25
N HIS A 219 8.88 7.05 -26.13
CA HIS A 219 9.56 6.47 -24.96
C HIS A 219 9.16 7.22 -23.68
N ALA A 220 9.03 8.55 -23.73
CA ALA A 220 8.57 9.34 -22.59
C ALA A 220 7.14 8.97 -22.17
N ILE A 221 6.23 8.76 -23.13
CA ILE A 221 4.88 8.27 -22.86
C ILE A 221 4.89 6.87 -22.24
N SER A 222 5.70 5.94 -22.77
CA SER A 222 5.83 4.59 -22.19
C SER A 222 6.29 4.62 -20.73
N ILE A 223 7.28 5.48 -20.40
CA ILE A 223 7.73 5.66 -19.01
C ILE A 223 6.60 6.19 -18.14
N LEU A 224 5.88 7.23 -18.58
CA LEU A 224 4.79 7.82 -17.81
C LEU A 224 3.63 6.83 -17.58
N TYR A 225 3.38 5.90 -18.50
CA TYR A 225 2.43 4.80 -18.32
C TYR A 225 2.93 3.76 -17.31
N GLN A 226 4.20 3.36 -17.40
CA GLN A 226 4.82 2.40 -16.46
C GLN A 226 4.80 2.92 -15.02
N GLU A 227 5.04 4.22 -14.85
CA GLU A 227 5.02 4.90 -13.56
C GLU A 227 3.60 5.28 -13.07
N GLY A 228 2.55 4.97 -13.85
CA GLY A 228 1.15 5.27 -13.49
C GLY A 228 0.82 6.76 -13.40
N VAL A 229 1.59 7.62 -14.07
CA VAL A 229 1.43 9.09 -14.08
C VAL A 229 0.34 9.51 -15.08
N ILE A 230 0.21 8.76 -16.18
CA ILE A 230 -0.86 8.85 -17.18
C ILE A 230 -1.51 7.46 -17.36
N GLN A 231 -2.79 7.44 -17.73
CA GLN A 231 -3.65 6.25 -17.82
C GLN A 231 -4.35 6.20 -19.18
#